data_AF-A0A1V4LUE2-F1
#
_entry.id   AF-A0A1V4LUE2-F1
#
_cell.length_a   1.000
_cell.length_b   1.000
_cell.length_c   1.000
_cell.angle_alpha   90.00
_cell.angle_beta   90.00
_cell.angle_gamma   90.00
#
_symmetry.space_group_name_H-M   'P 1'
#
loop_
_entity.id
_entity.type
_entity.pdbx_description
1 polymer ?
#
loop_
_entity_poly.entity_id
_entity_poly.type
_entity_poly.pdbx_seq_one_letter_code
_entity_poly.pdbx_strand_id
1 'polypeptide(L)'
;MNDLQTDLNEARIRAMIDQAESKSRLNKRDLTYKADWLVSGEIGSDKWAVSFPNINEPTFIDFNRLMPDGSNLTDESNQRLLTTLQKWLYHCRMGTLTGKLVAPGRWMNYLQFSFNLASWIKLHRFIYKPEANGFMLLDTDACEAIADELSTGGWNSALLLKERFITHLFQVIETQCTLEAVLDNLDELDEQFKSSAIRYFQDNNLYVGIAQDSNYTKGMLSREYIAEVLGKAPTALHAPSFRLFIRQFEPKLTNADVLQVGTRKNLHYTQNTKSIEEAADTSLSVKHFKDQLYFMKLFFNGHSKLPDDIPKIDIDIEALVKEYATNLKNPGHTNLIPLTIGLDALNEAAKWVTVYGEAVVNSLIFYIEKFREIDENYSLSKQSVKKQELFEETKHLWMTKDIEGLPAQRLDEALNITKLQTKKKKKFPNWRNAL
;
A
#
# COMPACT_ATOMS: atom_id res chain seq x y z
N MET A 1 1.97 -29.82 -47.97
CA MET A 1 1.77 -28.34 -47.85
C MET A 1 0.30 -28.00 -47.66
N ASN A 2 -0.66 -28.62 -48.37
CA ASN A 2 -2.10 -28.36 -48.16
C ASN A 2 -2.61 -28.75 -46.76
N ASP A 3 -2.16 -29.86 -46.16
CA ASP A 3 -2.68 -30.30 -44.86
C ASP A 3 -2.32 -29.36 -43.69
N LEU A 4 -1.09 -28.85 -43.66
CA LEU A 4 -0.62 -27.86 -42.67
C LEU A 4 -1.37 -26.53 -42.74
N GLN A 5 -1.85 -26.15 -43.93
CA GLN A 5 -2.60 -24.92 -44.16
C GLN A 5 -4.08 -25.08 -43.77
N THR A 6 -4.57 -26.33 -43.77
CA THR A 6 -5.93 -26.70 -43.37
C THR A 6 -6.04 -26.77 -41.84
N ASP A 7 -5.05 -27.37 -41.17
CA ASP A 7 -4.96 -27.43 -39.70
C ASP A 7 -4.81 -26.03 -39.06
N LEU A 8 -4.03 -25.13 -39.67
CA LEU A 8 -3.87 -23.76 -39.18
C LEU A 8 -5.18 -22.96 -39.28
N ASN A 9 -5.99 -23.25 -40.30
CA ASN A 9 -7.30 -22.64 -40.48
C ASN A 9 -8.31 -23.21 -39.47
N GLU A 10 -8.30 -24.51 -39.19
CA GLU A 10 -9.17 -25.09 -38.15
C GLU A 10 -8.87 -24.56 -36.75
N ALA A 11 -7.59 -24.45 -36.37
CA ALA A 11 -7.21 -23.90 -35.08
C ALA A 11 -7.64 -22.43 -34.93
N ARG A 12 -7.53 -21.66 -36.01
CA ARG A 12 -7.93 -20.25 -36.05
C ARG A 12 -9.46 -20.09 -36.03
N ILE A 13 -10.19 -20.96 -36.73
CA ILE A 13 -11.66 -21.00 -36.71
C ILE A 13 -12.16 -21.38 -35.31
N ARG A 14 -11.56 -22.39 -34.65
CA ARG A 14 -11.88 -22.73 -33.25
C ARG A 14 -11.62 -21.57 -32.31
N ALA A 15 -10.47 -20.90 -32.41
CA ALA A 15 -10.19 -19.73 -31.58
C ALA A 15 -11.20 -18.59 -31.80
N MET A 16 -11.68 -18.39 -33.03
CA MET A 16 -12.72 -17.40 -33.34
C MET A 16 -14.09 -17.82 -32.81
N ILE A 17 -14.43 -19.10 -32.86
CA ILE A 17 -15.67 -19.65 -32.28
C ILE A 17 -15.62 -19.55 -30.76
N ASP A 18 -14.53 -19.94 -30.10
CA ASP A 18 -14.35 -19.80 -28.65
C ASP A 18 -14.44 -18.32 -28.23
N GLN A 19 -13.84 -17.42 -29.01
CA GLN A 19 -13.95 -15.98 -28.79
C GLN A 19 -15.38 -15.47 -29.01
N ALA A 20 -16.10 -15.97 -30.01
CA ALA A 20 -17.49 -15.61 -30.29
C ALA A 20 -18.47 -16.18 -29.24
N GLU A 21 -18.25 -17.41 -28.77
CA GLU A 21 -19.02 -18.04 -27.69
C GLU A 21 -18.74 -17.39 -26.35
N SER A 22 -17.48 -17.02 -26.05
CA SER A 22 -17.15 -16.21 -24.87
C SER A 22 -17.88 -14.86 -24.89
N LYS A 23 -18.09 -14.28 -26.08
CA LYS A 23 -18.89 -13.07 -26.28
C LYS A 23 -20.40 -13.30 -26.29
N SER A 24 -20.90 -14.46 -26.71
CA SER A 24 -22.34 -14.77 -26.76
C SER A 24 -22.91 -15.20 -25.40
N ARG A 25 -22.08 -15.80 -24.53
CA ARG A 25 -22.42 -16.13 -23.14
C ARG A 25 -22.68 -14.89 -22.26
N LEU A 26 -22.32 -13.69 -22.72
CA LEU A 26 -22.59 -12.41 -22.03
C LEU A 26 -24.09 -12.04 -21.97
N ASN A 27 -24.98 -12.73 -22.71
CA ASN A 27 -26.37 -12.32 -22.90
C ASN A 27 -27.45 -13.28 -22.37
N LYS A 28 -27.09 -14.30 -21.58
CA LYS A 28 -28.13 -15.00 -20.78
C LYS A 28 -28.28 -14.28 -19.45
N ARG A 29 -29.50 -13.84 -19.13
CA ARG A 29 -29.92 -13.48 -17.77
C ARG A 29 -29.85 -14.74 -16.91
N ASP A 30 -28.64 -15.15 -16.55
CA ASP A 30 -28.46 -16.26 -15.63
C ASP A 30 -28.64 -15.69 -14.22
N LEU A 31 -29.87 -15.80 -13.71
CA LEU A 31 -30.27 -15.38 -12.37
C LEU A 31 -29.59 -16.20 -11.27
N THR A 32 -28.79 -17.21 -11.62
CA THR A 32 -28.16 -18.10 -10.65
C THR A 32 -26.89 -17.52 -10.03
N TYR A 33 -26.33 -16.42 -10.57
CA TYR A 33 -25.08 -15.80 -10.08
C TYR A 33 -23.94 -16.80 -9.85
N LYS A 34 -23.83 -17.81 -10.74
CA LYS A 34 -22.78 -18.83 -10.72
C LYS A 34 -21.78 -18.58 -11.84
N ALA A 35 -20.49 -18.71 -11.54
CA ALA A 35 -19.43 -18.61 -12.53
C ALA A 35 -18.22 -19.46 -12.15
N ASP A 36 -17.49 -19.97 -13.14
CA ASP A 36 -16.30 -20.83 -12.94
C ASP A 36 -15.18 -20.12 -12.15
N TRP A 37 -15.16 -18.79 -12.19
CA TRP A 37 -14.19 -18.01 -11.42
C TRP A 37 -14.56 -17.85 -9.94
N LEU A 38 -15.83 -18.08 -9.58
CA LEU A 38 -16.31 -18.05 -8.19
C LEU A 38 -16.27 -19.48 -7.65
N VAL A 39 -15.12 -19.86 -7.10
CA VAL A 39 -14.81 -21.22 -6.65
C VAL A 39 -15.69 -21.63 -5.46
N SER A 40 -15.93 -20.70 -4.55
CA SER A 40 -16.87 -20.90 -3.43
C SER A 40 -17.48 -19.58 -2.95
N GLY A 41 -18.62 -19.70 -2.28
CA GLY A 41 -19.47 -18.59 -1.87
C GLY A 41 -20.57 -18.29 -2.89
N GLU A 42 -21.57 -17.56 -2.45
CA GLU A 42 -22.71 -17.11 -3.26
C GLU A 42 -23.11 -15.68 -2.88
N ILE A 43 -24.13 -15.14 -3.55
CA ILE A 43 -24.72 -13.86 -3.16
C ILE A 43 -25.29 -13.99 -1.74
N GLY A 44 -24.91 -13.09 -0.85
CA GLY A 44 -25.21 -13.10 0.58
C GLY A 44 -24.16 -13.79 1.45
N SER A 45 -23.12 -14.41 0.88
CA SER A 45 -22.06 -15.06 1.67
C SER A 45 -21.07 -14.06 2.25
N ASP A 46 -20.53 -14.37 3.43
CA ASP A 46 -19.51 -13.56 4.11
C ASP A 46 -18.16 -13.57 3.39
N LYS A 47 -17.89 -14.64 2.63
CA LYS A 47 -16.60 -14.85 1.97
C LYS A 47 -16.79 -15.45 0.59
N TRP A 48 -15.96 -15.01 -0.35
CA TRP A 48 -15.81 -15.63 -1.67
C TRP A 48 -14.38 -16.16 -1.85
N ALA A 49 -14.26 -17.34 -2.44
CA ALA A 49 -13.01 -17.80 -3.03
C ALA A 49 -13.08 -17.57 -4.54
N VAL A 50 -12.17 -16.76 -5.09
CA VAL A 50 -12.16 -16.41 -6.50
C VAL A 50 -10.88 -16.86 -7.19
N SER A 51 -10.99 -17.37 -8.41
CA SER A 51 -9.85 -17.71 -9.24
C SER A 51 -9.53 -16.59 -10.24
N PHE A 52 -8.23 -16.39 -10.46
CA PHE A 52 -7.72 -15.46 -11.45
C PHE A 52 -6.84 -16.20 -12.46
N PRO A 53 -6.85 -15.81 -13.74
CA PRO A 53 -5.93 -16.36 -14.72
C PRO A 53 -4.49 -16.20 -14.22
N ASN A 54 -3.70 -17.27 -14.33
CA ASN A 54 -2.28 -17.33 -13.91
C ASN A 54 -2.03 -17.23 -12.39
N ILE A 55 -3.05 -17.40 -11.55
CA ILE A 55 -2.90 -17.55 -10.10
C ILE A 55 -3.40 -18.95 -9.73
N ASN A 56 -2.50 -19.81 -9.26
CA ASN A 56 -2.82 -21.21 -8.95
C ASN A 56 -3.70 -21.35 -7.69
N GLU A 57 -3.58 -20.42 -6.76
CA GLU A 57 -4.35 -20.42 -5.51
C GLU A 57 -5.54 -19.45 -5.59
N PRO A 58 -6.73 -19.85 -5.10
CA PRO A 58 -7.86 -18.94 -4.97
C PRO A 58 -7.51 -17.74 -4.10
N THR A 59 -7.93 -16.55 -4.54
CA THR A 59 -7.91 -15.34 -3.71
C THR A 59 -9.18 -15.30 -2.87
N PHE A 60 -9.04 -15.07 -1.57
CA PHE A 60 -10.19 -14.96 -0.66
C PHE A 60 -10.60 -13.51 -0.48
N ILE A 61 -11.89 -13.24 -0.73
CA ILE A 61 -12.52 -11.95 -0.49
C ILE A 61 -13.36 -12.07 0.77
N ASP A 62 -13.02 -11.28 1.78
CA ASP A 62 -13.76 -11.20 3.04
C ASP A 62 -14.68 -9.97 3.03
N PHE A 63 -15.99 -10.23 3.13
CA PHE A 63 -17.03 -9.21 3.23
C PHE A 63 -17.37 -8.86 4.68
N ASN A 64 -16.91 -9.65 5.66
CA ASN A 64 -17.11 -9.36 7.08
C ASN A 64 -16.23 -8.17 7.50
N ARG A 65 -16.73 -6.97 7.22
CA ARG A 65 -16.06 -5.70 7.48
C ARG A 65 -16.93 -4.83 8.39
N LEU A 66 -16.31 -4.28 9.42
CA LEU A 66 -16.92 -3.32 10.33
C LEU A 66 -17.30 -2.03 9.59
N MET A 67 -18.56 -1.61 9.73
CA MET A 67 -19.13 -0.39 9.18
C MET A 67 -19.05 0.75 10.20
N PRO A 68 -19.22 2.02 9.79
CA PRO A 68 -19.08 3.16 10.70
C PRO A 68 -20.03 3.18 11.91
N ASP A 69 -21.18 2.50 11.83
CA ASP A 69 -22.15 2.40 12.92
C ASP A 69 -21.88 1.21 13.87
N GLY A 70 -20.76 0.50 13.69
CA GLY A 70 -20.36 -0.64 14.51
C GLY A 70 -20.95 -1.99 14.09
N SER A 71 -21.85 -2.03 13.09
CA SER A 71 -22.33 -3.28 12.49
C SER A 71 -21.32 -3.83 11.48
N ASN A 72 -21.34 -5.14 11.20
CA ASN A 72 -20.59 -5.71 10.08
C ASN A 72 -21.45 -5.69 8.81
N LEU A 73 -20.81 -5.55 7.64
CA LEU A 73 -21.51 -5.60 6.35
C LEU A 73 -22.26 -6.93 6.12
N THR A 74 -21.83 -8.00 6.78
CA THR A 74 -22.45 -9.33 6.76
C THR A 74 -23.57 -9.51 7.77
N ASP A 75 -23.82 -8.54 8.64
CA ASP A 75 -24.95 -8.58 9.55
C ASP A 75 -26.27 -8.50 8.78
N GLU A 76 -27.32 -9.13 9.31
CA GLU A 76 -28.64 -9.21 8.69
C GLU A 76 -29.22 -7.84 8.30
N SER A 77 -28.98 -6.81 9.13
CA SER A 77 -29.42 -5.44 8.88
C SER A 77 -28.80 -4.81 7.63
N ASN A 78 -27.65 -5.32 7.18
CA ASN A 78 -26.90 -4.83 6.03
C ASN A 78 -27.04 -5.73 4.78
N GLN A 79 -27.92 -6.74 4.83
CA GLN A 79 -28.04 -7.73 3.76
C GLN A 79 -28.35 -7.12 2.38
N ARG A 80 -29.17 -6.06 2.35
CA ARG A 80 -29.44 -5.33 1.09
C ARG A 80 -28.18 -4.71 0.50
N LEU A 81 -27.33 -4.11 1.33
CA LEU A 81 -26.05 -3.56 0.87
C LEU A 81 -25.14 -4.69 0.37
N LEU A 82 -24.91 -5.72 1.19
CA LEU A 82 -24.02 -6.83 0.87
C LEU A 82 -24.38 -7.47 -0.48
N THR A 83 -25.65 -7.88 -0.62
CA THR A 83 -26.11 -8.58 -1.82
C THR A 83 -26.05 -7.68 -3.05
N THR A 84 -26.38 -6.39 -2.93
CA THR A 84 -26.26 -5.44 -4.05
C THR A 84 -24.82 -5.30 -4.52
N LEU A 85 -23.87 -5.12 -3.60
CA LEU A 85 -22.45 -5.00 -3.95
C LEU A 85 -21.92 -6.26 -4.60
N GLN A 86 -22.28 -7.43 -4.06
CA GLN A 86 -21.87 -8.71 -4.60
C GLN A 86 -22.41 -8.94 -6.02
N LYS A 87 -23.71 -8.70 -6.25
CA LYS A 87 -24.29 -8.77 -7.59
C LYS A 87 -23.59 -7.80 -8.56
N TRP A 88 -23.32 -6.57 -8.12
CA TRP A 88 -22.62 -5.58 -8.93
C TRP A 88 -21.18 -6.01 -9.27
N LEU A 89 -20.42 -6.49 -8.29
CA LEU A 89 -19.06 -7.00 -8.47
C LEU A 89 -19.01 -8.20 -9.41
N TYR A 90 -19.99 -9.10 -9.30
CA TYR A 90 -20.18 -10.22 -10.21
C TYR A 90 -20.36 -9.72 -11.66
N HIS A 91 -21.26 -8.76 -11.88
CA HIS A 91 -21.52 -8.20 -13.20
C HIS A 91 -20.32 -7.45 -13.79
N CYS A 92 -19.55 -6.76 -12.95
CA CYS A 92 -18.26 -6.17 -13.31
C CYS A 92 -17.24 -7.24 -13.73
N ARG A 93 -17.11 -8.33 -12.96
CA ARG A 93 -16.17 -9.41 -13.26
C ARG A 93 -16.49 -10.12 -14.57
N MET A 94 -17.77 -10.42 -14.77
CA MET A 94 -18.29 -11.08 -15.98
C MET A 94 -18.16 -10.20 -17.24
N GLY A 95 -17.82 -8.92 -17.11
CA GLY A 95 -17.74 -8.01 -18.24
C GLY A 95 -19.09 -7.48 -18.73
N THR A 96 -20.19 -7.85 -18.06
CA THR A 96 -21.55 -7.47 -18.48
C THR A 96 -21.88 -6.00 -18.26
N LEU A 97 -21.15 -5.32 -17.35
CA LEU A 97 -21.23 -3.86 -17.15
C LEU A 97 -20.07 -3.10 -17.80
N THR A 98 -18.88 -3.71 -17.85
CA THR A 98 -17.66 -3.07 -18.38
C THR A 98 -17.44 -3.31 -19.88
N GLY A 99 -18.27 -4.14 -20.50
CA GLY A 99 -18.18 -4.55 -21.91
C GLY A 99 -17.05 -5.56 -22.21
N LYS A 100 -16.20 -5.87 -21.24
CA LYS A 100 -15.06 -6.80 -21.37
C LYS A 100 -14.64 -7.37 -20.02
N LEU A 101 -13.99 -8.52 -20.04
CA LEU A 101 -13.38 -9.11 -18.84
C LEU A 101 -12.39 -8.14 -18.20
N VAL A 102 -12.53 -7.97 -16.89
CA VAL A 102 -11.75 -7.01 -16.10
C VAL A 102 -10.50 -7.70 -15.55
N ALA A 103 -9.34 -7.05 -15.67
CA ALA A 103 -8.11 -7.56 -15.07
C ALA A 103 -8.21 -7.66 -13.53
N PRO A 104 -7.56 -8.66 -12.88
CA PRO A 104 -7.67 -8.88 -11.44
C PRO A 104 -7.47 -7.62 -10.59
N GLY A 105 -6.40 -6.87 -10.85
CA GLY A 105 -6.09 -5.65 -10.10
C GLY A 105 -7.15 -4.54 -10.25
N ARG A 106 -7.73 -4.36 -11.45
CA ARG A 106 -8.81 -3.37 -11.63
C ARG A 106 -10.10 -3.81 -10.96
N TRP A 107 -10.39 -5.11 -10.93
CA TRP A 107 -11.55 -5.65 -10.21
C TRP A 107 -11.41 -5.48 -8.69
N MET A 108 -10.20 -5.66 -8.13
CA MET A 108 -9.93 -5.35 -6.72
C MET A 108 -10.15 -3.86 -6.39
N ASN A 109 -9.91 -2.94 -7.33
CA ASN A 109 -10.24 -1.53 -7.14
C ASN A 109 -11.76 -1.30 -7.09
N TYR A 110 -12.55 -2.00 -7.91
CA TYR A 110 -14.02 -1.96 -7.83
C TYR A 110 -14.52 -2.49 -6.48
N LEU A 111 -13.94 -3.59 -6.00
CA LEU A 111 -14.22 -4.13 -4.67
C LEU A 111 -13.93 -3.09 -3.58
N GLN A 112 -12.75 -2.46 -3.59
CA GLN A 112 -12.41 -1.45 -2.59
C GLN A 112 -13.33 -0.22 -2.66
N PHE A 113 -13.70 0.23 -3.87
CA PHE A 113 -14.69 1.29 -4.06
C PHE A 113 -16.05 0.90 -3.45
N SER A 114 -16.55 -0.30 -3.74
CA SER A 114 -17.85 -0.76 -3.23
C SER A 114 -17.91 -0.79 -1.70
N PHE A 115 -16.84 -1.24 -1.04
CA PHE A 115 -16.77 -1.22 0.41
C PHE A 115 -16.76 0.20 0.99
N ASN A 116 -16.09 1.12 0.32
CA ASN A 116 -16.08 2.52 0.75
C ASN A 116 -17.45 3.17 0.55
N LEU A 117 -18.12 2.92 -0.58
CA LEU A 117 -19.49 3.40 -0.82
C LEU A 117 -20.48 2.86 0.22
N ALA A 118 -20.38 1.58 0.59
CA ALA A 118 -21.19 0.98 1.64
C ALA A 118 -20.88 1.57 3.03
N SER A 119 -19.61 1.86 3.32
CA SER A 119 -19.26 2.58 4.55
C SER A 119 -19.86 3.97 4.56
N TRP A 120 -19.79 4.69 3.44
CA TRP A 120 -20.30 6.05 3.31
C TRP A 120 -21.82 6.11 3.52
N ILE A 121 -22.60 5.25 2.86
CA ILE A 121 -24.05 5.27 3.04
C ILE A 121 -24.47 4.92 4.48
N LYS A 122 -23.68 4.08 5.19
CA LYS A 122 -23.88 3.77 6.61
C LYS A 122 -23.50 4.94 7.52
N LEU A 123 -22.51 5.75 7.15
CA LEU A 123 -22.19 6.99 7.84
C LEU A 123 -23.36 7.98 7.75
N HIS A 124 -23.99 8.06 6.58
CA HIS A 124 -25.16 8.92 6.31
C HIS A 124 -26.50 8.18 6.48
N ARG A 125 -26.55 7.17 7.35
CA ARG A 125 -27.72 6.27 7.50
C ARG A 125 -29.03 6.98 7.79
N PHE A 126 -29.00 8.12 8.48
CA PHE A 126 -30.21 8.89 8.80
C PHE A 126 -30.88 9.50 7.57
N ILE A 127 -30.10 9.77 6.52
CA ILE A 127 -30.57 10.31 5.25
C ILE A 127 -31.03 9.15 4.35
N TYR A 128 -30.15 8.18 4.10
CA TYR A 128 -30.36 7.17 3.07
C TYR A 128 -31.02 5.86 3.55
N LYS A 129 -31.17 5.66 4.86
CA LYS A 129 -31.85 4.51 5.48
C LYS A 129 -31.47 3.17 4.81
N PRO A 130 -30.16 2.83 4.78
CA PRO A 130 -29.64 1.73 3.97
C PRO A 130 -30.18 0.35 4.34
N GLU A 131 -30.62 0.15 5.59
CA GLU A 131 -31.22 -1.10 6.05
C GLU A 131 -32.52 -1.41 5.30
N ALA A 132 -33.32 -0.38 4.99
CA ALA A 132 -34.57 -0.52 4.27
C ALA A 132 -34.39 -0.43 2.75
N ASN A 133 -33.52 0.46 2.28
CA ASN A 133 -33.47 0.85 0.86
C ASN A 133 -32.17 0.44 0.14
N GLY A 134 -31.19 -0.12 0.83
CA GLY A 134 -29.87 -0.34 0.25
C GLY A 134 -29.29 0.97 -0.30
N PHE A 135 -29.00 1.01 -1.60
CA PHE A 135 -28.47 2.19 -2.30
C PHE A 135 -29.54 3.01 -3.02
N MET A 136 -30.82 2.62 -2.97
CA MET A 136 -31.88 3.19 -3.82
C MET A 136 -32.23 4.65 -3.54
N LEU A 137 -31.86 5.18 -2.37
CA LEU A 137 -32.08 6.60 -2.03
C LEU A 137 -30.91 7.51 -2.43
N LEU A 138 -29.87 6.99 -3.08
CA LEU A 138 -28.84 7.85 -3.66
C LEU A 138 -29.39 8.61 -4.86
N ASP A 139 -29.01 9.87 -4.97
CA ASP A 139 -29.39 10.81 -6.02
C ASP A 139 -28.17 11.63 -6.49
N THR A 140 -28.40 12.65 -7.31
CA THR A 140 -27.34 13.52 -7.82
C THR A 140 -26.66 14.29 -6.69
N ASP A 141 -27.42 14.78 -5.71
CA ASP A 141 -26.89 15.49 -4.54
C ASP A 141 -25.95 14.58 -3.72
N ALA A 142 -26.27 13.30 -3.58
CA ALA A 142 -25.37 12.31 -2.97
C ALA A 142 -24.06 12.16 -3.76
N CYS A 143 -24.12 12.21 -5.08
CA CYS A 143 -22.93 12.13 -5.94
C CYS A 143 -22.04 13.37 -5.80
N GLU A 144 -22.64 14.56 -5.70
CA GLU A 144 -21.96 15.83 -5.46
C GLU A 144 -21.31 15.84 -4.07
N ALA A 145 -22.04 15.41 -3.03
CA ALA A 145 -21.50 15.29 -1.67
C ALA A 145 -20.29 14.35 -1.61
N ILE A 146 -20.39 13.16 -2.22
CA ILE A 146 -19.25 12.23 -2.31
C ILE A 146 -18.09 12.87 -3.08
N ALA A 147 -18.36 13.58 -4.18
CA ALA A 147 -17.32 14.23 -4.97
C ALA A 147 -16.60 15.35 -4.18
N ASP A 148 -17.33 16.16 -3.44
CA ASP A 148 -16.77 17.21 -2.57
C ASP A 148 -15.84 16.61 -1.49
N GLU A 149 -16.34 15.62 -0.76
CA GLU A 149 -15.57 14.95 0.29
C GLU A 149 -14.33 14.22 -0.24
N LEU A 150 -14.45 13.57 -1.41
CA LEU A 150 -13.33 12.95 -2.10
C LEU A 150 -12.29 13.99 -2.56
N SER A 151 -12.73 15.18 -2.96
CA SER A 151 -11.82 16.25 -3.41
C SER A 151 -10.94 16.76 -2.26
N THR A 152 -11.47 16.76 -1.03
CA THR A 152 -10.80 17.30 0.17
C THR A 152 -9.71 16.37 0.71
N GLY A 153 -9.88 15.05 0.62
CA GLY A 153 -8.85 14.11 1.09
C GLY A 153 -9.11 12.64 0.73
N GLY A 154 -9.84 12.41 -0.35
CA GLY A 154 -10.24 11.08 -0.81
C GLY A 154 -11.09 10.34 0.22
N TRP A 155 -11.05 9.00 0.15
CA TRP A 155 -11.85 8.15 1.02
C TRP A 155 -11.50 8.25 2.51
N ASN A 156 -10.36 8.82 2.87
CA ASN A 156 -10.02 9.01 4.28
C ASN A 156 -10.82 10.17 4.90
N SER A 157 -11.03 11.24 4.13
CA SER A 157 -11.89 12.35 4.52
C SER A 157 -13.37 11.98 4.37
N ALA A 158 -13.78 11.40 3.25
CA ALA A 158 -15.18 11.00 3.03
C ALA A 158 -15.71 9.97 4.04
N LEU A 159 -14.82 9.22 4.70
CA LEU A 159 -15.21 8.25 5.74
C LEU A 159 -14.84 8.70 7.15
N LEU A 160 -14.44 9.97 7.30
CA LEU A 160 -14.10 10.60 8.57
C LEU A 160 -13.15 9.74 9.42
N LEU A 161 -12.09 9.21 8.79
CA LEU A 161 -11.26 8.20 9.44
C LEU A 161 -10.48 8.78 10.64
N LYS A 162 -10.06 10.05 10.57
CA LYS A 162 -9.35 10.69 11.68
C LYS A 162 -10.30 10.90 12.86
N GLU A 163 -11.46 11.47 12.59
CA GLU A 163 -12.54 11.77 13.52
C GLU A 163 -13.02 10.50 14.22
N ARG A 164 -13.33 9.44 13.45
CA ARG A 164 -13.75 8.15 13.99
C ARG A 164 -12.68 7.52 14.87
N PHE A 165 -11.40 7.67 14.50
CA PHE A 165 -10.31 7.19 15.34
C PHE A 165 -10.22 7.98 16.65
N ILE A 166 -10.35 9.32 16.61
CA ILE A 166 -10.43 10.15 17.82
C ILE A 166 -11.62 9.75 18.69
N THR A 167 -12.82 9.58 18.11
CA THR A 167 -14.01 9.13 18.85
C THR A 167 -13.77 7.80 19.56
N HIS A 168 -13.11 6.85 18.90
CA HIS A 168 -12.69 5.60 19.52
C HIS A 168 -11.71 5.83 20.68
N LEU A 169 -10.72 6.71 20.51
CA LEU A 169 -9.78 7.03 21.60
C LEU A 169 -10.51 7.61 22.82
N PHE A 170 -11.48 8.50 22.64
CA PHE A 170 -12.31 9.02 23.72
C PHE A 170 -13.11 7.95 24.48
N GLN A 171 -13.37 6.79 23.86
CA GLN A 171 -14.05 5.68 24.52
C GLN A 171 -13.10 4.80 25.34
N VAL A 172 -11.80 4.81 25.05
CA VAL A 172 -10.82 3.89 25.65
C VAL A 172 -9.76 4.57 26.51
N ILE A 173 -9.63 5.89 26.44
CA ILE A 173 -8.67 6.66 27.24
C ILE A 173 -9.39 7.61 28.21
N GLU A 174 -8.77 7.82 29.37
CA GLU A 174 -9.17 8.89 30.28
C GLU A 174 -8.53 10.22 29.82
N THR A 175 -9.36 11.21 29.53
CA THR A 175 -8.92 12.56 29.14
C THR A 175 -9.80 13.62 29.77
N GLN A 176 -9.22 14.80 29.99
CA GLN A 176 -9.92 16.00 30.47
C GLN A 176 -10.33 16.93 29.33
N CYS A 177 -9.82 16.69 28.12
CA CYS A 177 -10.21 17.42 26.92
C CYS A 177 -11.65 17.05 26.54
N THR A 178 -12.41 17.98 25.93
CA THR A 178 -13.70 17.66 25.32
C THR A 178 -13.48 17.12 23.91
N LEU A 179 -14.42 16.29 23.42
CA LEU A 179 -14.34 15.72 22.08
C LEU A 179 -14.34 16.83 21.02
N GLU A 180 -15.18 17.83 21.20
CA GLU A 180 -15.32 18.97 20.28
C GLU A 180 -14.00 19.74 20.15
N ALA A 181 -13.29 19.97 21.25
CA ALA A 181 -12.02 20.67 21.24
C ALA A 181 -10.92 19.89 20.49
N VAL A 182 -10.95 18.56 20.56
CA VAL A 182 -9.98 17.71 19.85
C VAL A 182 -10.34 17.58 18.37
N LEU A 183 -11.62 17.53 18.03
CA LEU A 183 -12.09 17.44 16.64
C LEU A 183 -11.88 18.76 15.86
N ASP A 184 -11.80 19.90 16.55
CA ASP A 184 -11.56 21.22 15.91
C ASP A 184 -10.20 21.31 15.20
N ASN A 185 -9.18 20.62 15.73
CA ASN A 185 -7.87 20.53 15.10
C ASN A 185 -7.25 19.14 15.24
N LEU A 186 -7.48 18.31 14.22
CA LEU A 186 -6.98 16.93 14.18
C LEU A 186 -5.49 16.83 13.84
N ASP A 187 -4.91 17.85 13.20
CA ASP A 187 -3.52 17.82 12.75
C ASP A 187 -2.54 18.28 13.83
N GLU A 188 -3.02 18.99 14.85
CA GLU A 188 -2.26 19.40 16.03
C GLU A 188 -3.05 19.13 17.31
N LEU A 189 -3.00 17.88 17.77
CA LEU A 189 -3.69 17.43 18.98
C LEU A 189 -2.98 17.94 20.24
N ASP A 190 -3.79 18.21 21.28
CA ASP A 190 -3.31 18.58 22.60
C ASP A 190 -2.33 17.55 23.21
N GLU A 191 -1.30 18.03 23.91
CA GLU A 191 -0.24 17.19 24.48
C GLU A 191 -0.74 16.26 25.59
N GLN A 192 -1.72 16.68 26.39
CA GLN A 192 -2.32 15.84 27.42
C GLN A 192 -3.11 14.71 26.76
N PHE A 193 -3.91 15.01 25.73
CA PHE A 193 -4.62 13.99 24.96
C PHE A 193 -3.66 12.98 24.31
N LYS A 194 -2.61 13.46 23.63
CA LYS A 194 -1.58 12.60 23.02
C LYS A 194 -0.91 11.71 24.07
N SER A 195 -0.57 12.26 25.23
CA SER A 195 0.07 11.52 26.32
C SER A 195 -0.82 10.39 26.85
N SER A 196 -2.11 10.65 27.07
CA SER A 196 -3.08 9.63 27.48
C SER A 196 -3.21 8.52 26.43
N ALA A 197 -3.33 8.88 25.15
CA ALA A 197 -3.41 7.90 24.06
C ALA A 197 -2.13 7.06 23.94
N ILE A 198 -0.96 7.70 24.00
CA ILE A 198 0.34 7.03 23.95
C ILE A 198 0.46 6.03 25.10
N ARG A 199 0.06 6.41 26.32
CA ARG A 199 0.06 5.52 27.49
C ARG A 199 -0.86 4.32 27.28
N TYR A 200 -2.09 4.54 26.83
CA TYR A 200 -3.02 3.45 26.50
C TYR A 200 -2.41 2.47 25.48
N PHE A 201 -1.77 2.97 24.43
CA PHE A 201 -1.12 2.11 23.43
C PHE A 201 0.09 1.34 24.00
N GLN A 202 0.83 1.91 24.96
CA GLN A 202 1.93 1.23 25.64
C GLN A 202 1.42 0.12 26.56
N ASP A 203 0.42 0.44 27.38
CA ASP A 203 -0.17 -0.48 28.35
C ASP A 203 -0.84 -1.69 27.66
N ASN A 204 -1.37 -1.49 26.45
CA ASN A 204 -1.99 -2.55 25.64
C ASN A 204 -1.03 -3.19 24.61
N ASN A 205 0.27 -2.87 24.64
CA ASN A 205 1.28 -3.43 23.74
C ASN A 205 0.94 -3.25 22.24
N LEU A 206 0.33 -2.13 21.88
CA LEU A 206 -0.12 -1.84 20.51
C LEU A 206 0.98 -1.25 19.61
N TYR A 207 2.19 -1.05 20.14
CA TYR A 207 3.36 -0.68 19.33
C TYR A 207 4.09 -1.91 18.78
N VAL A 208 4.28 -1.92 17.47
CA VAL A 208 5.04 -2.94 16.75
C VAL A 208 6.49 -2.53 16.53
N GLY A 209 7.35 -3.54 16.38
CA GLY A 209 8.79 -3.37 16.22
C GLY A 209 9.19 -2.87 14.84
N ILE A 210 10.21 -2.01 14.81
CA ILE A 210 10.88 -1.56 13.59
C ILE A 210 12.01 -2.56 13.33
N ALA A 211 11.81 -3.53 12.44
CA ALA A 211 12.86 -4.47 12.12
C ALA A 211 13.93 -3.77 11.29
N GLN A 212 15.09 -3.44 11.88
CA GLN A 212 16.31 -3.30 11.06
C GLN A 212 17.66 -3.47 11.75
N ASP A 213 17.74 -3.50 13.08
CA ASP A 213 19.00 -3.85 13.76
C ASP A 213 18.72 -4.65 15.02
N SER A 214 19.76 -5.25 15.60
CA SER A 214 19.69 -6.07 16.82
C SER A 214 19.08 -5.39 18.06
N ASN A 215 18.68 -4.10 17.94
CA ASN A 215 17.88 -3.37 18.91
C ASN A 215 16.43 -3.25 18.38
N TYR A 216 15.55 -4.11 18.90
CA TYR A 216 14.12 -4.06 18.63
C TYR A 216 13.50 -2.83 19.32
N THR A 217 13.42 -1.70 18.62
CA THR A 217 12.65 -0.55 19.13
C THR A 217 11.21 -0.66 18.66
N LYS A 218 10.30 -0.98 19.58
CA LYS A 218 8.85 -0.78 19.39
C LYS A 218 8.57 0.72 19.35
N GLY A 219 7.93 1.19 18.28
CA GLY A 219 7.68 2.63 18.08
C GLY A 219 6.67 2.98 17.00
N MET A 220 6.25 2.03 16.16
CA MET A 220 5.14 2.22 15.22
C MET A 220 3.85 1.69 15.84
N LEU A 221 2.76 2.45 15.77
CA LEU A 221 1.45 1.98 16.20
C LEU A 221 0.94 0.92 15.22
N SER A 222 0.39 -0.18 15.75
CA SER A 222 -0.14 -1.29 14.94
C SER A 222 -1.17 -0.78 13.93
N ARG A 223 -0.90 -1.00 12.64
CA ARG A 223 -1.85 -0.62 11.57
C ARG A 223 -2.99 -1.62 11.48
N GLU A 224 -2.77 -2.84 11.93
CA GLU A 224 -3.79 -3.87 12.10
C GLU A 224 -4.82 -3.46 13.15
N TYR A 225 -4.37 -2.91 14.29
CA TYR A 225 -5.27 -2.39 15.33
C TYR A 225 -6.14 -1.24 14.82
N ILE A 226 -5.52 -0.24 14.19
CA ILE A 226 -6.27 0.91 13.65
C ILE A 226 -7.24 0.46 12.55
N ALA A 227 -6.81 -0.50 11.72
CA ALA A 227 -7.63 -1.10 10.68
C ALA A 227 -8.86 -1.81 11.24
N GLU A 228 -8.70 -2.57 12.33
CA GLU A 228 -9.79 -3.23 13.04
C GLU A 228 -10.79 -2.22 13.60
N VAL A 229 -10.30 -1.20 14.32
CA VAL A 229 -11.12 -0.10 14.87
C VAL A 229 -11.92 0.62 13.79
N LEU A 230 -11.30 0.88 12.63
CA LEU A 230 -11.93 1.68 11.56
C LEU A 230 -12.71 0.83 10.55
N GLY A 231 -12.61 -0.50 10.60
CA GLY A 231 -13.20 -1.40 9.61
C GLY A 231 -12.55 -1.32 8.23
N LYS A 232 -11.23 -1.13 8.19
CA LYS A 232 -10.44 -0.97 6.95
C LYS A 232 -9.38 -2.04 6.80
N ALA A 233 -8.86 -2.19 5.59
CA ALA A 233 -7.64 -2.95 5.38
C ALA A 233 -6.43 -2.10 5.85
N PRO A 234 -5.39 -2.69 6.46
CA PRO A 234 -4.19 -1.94 6.87
C PRO A 234 -3.56 -1.14 5.71
N THR A 235 -3.66 -1.66 4.49
CA THR A 235 -3.14 -1.00 3.28
C THR A 235 -3.84 0.32 2.95
N ALA A 236 -5.11 0.49 3.36
CA ALA A 236 -5.87 1.73 3.17
C ALA A 236 -5.36 2.87 4.06
N LEU A 237 -4.65 2.55 5.15
CA LEU A 237 -4.12 3.51 6.11
C LEU A 237 -2.75 4.10 5.70
N HIS A 238 -2.29 3.82 4.48
CA HIS A 238 -1.00 4.31 3.97
C HIS A 238 -1.04 5.71 3.35
N ALA A 239 -2.22 6.33 3.26
CA ALA A 239 -2.34 7.71 2.78
C ALA A 239 -1.43 8.64 3.61
N PRO A 240 -0.67 9.55 2.96
CA PRO A 240 0.29 10.41 3.66
C PRO A 240 -0.33 11.24 4.78
N SER A 241 -1.48 11.87 4.55
CA SER A 241 -2.17 12.71 5.52
C SER A 241 -2.63 11.92 6.76
N PHE A 242 -3.16 10.72 6.56
CA PHE A 242 -3.55 9.86 7.67
C PHE A 242 -2.33 9.32 8.43
N ARG A 243 -1.26 8.98 7.73
CA ARG A 243 0.00 8.58 8.38
C ARG A 243 0.62 9.72 9.18
N LEU A 244 0.50 10.96 8.71
CA LEU A 244 0.94 12.14 9.43
C LEU A 244 0.11 12.34 10.69
N PHE A 245 -1.22 12.22 10.60
CA PHE A 245 -2.12 12.23 11.75
C PHE A 245 -1.72 11.18 12.81
N ILE A 246 -1.51 9.93 12.41
CA ILE A 246 -1.09 8.86 13.33
C ILE A 246 0.32 9.10 13.92
N ARG A 247 1.19 9.86 13.23
CA ARG A 247 2.55 10.17 13.72
C ARG A 247 2.53 10.88 15.06
N GLN A 248 1.47 11.63 15.36
CA GLN A 248 1.28 12.31 16.65
C GLN A 248 1.29 11.34 17.85
N PHE A 249 0.99 10.05 17.61
CA PHE A 249 1.04 8.99 18.61
C PHE A 249 2.30 8.10 18.51
N GLU A 250 3.27 8.44 17.67
CA GLU A 250 4.45 7.61 17.39
C GLU A 250 5.76 8.38 17.68
N PRO A 251 6.00 8.81 18.93
CA PRO A 251 7.07 9.77 19.27
C PRO A 251 8.48 9.29 18.90
N LYS A 252 8.70 7.96 18.87
CA LYS A 252 10.00 7.36 18.48
C LYS A 252 10.28 7.42 16.98
N LEU A 253 9.29 7.78 16.17
CA LEU A 253 9.38 7.87 14.72
C LEU A 253 9.16 9.30 14.21
N THR A 254 8.95 10.26 15.11
CA THR A 254 8.80 11.66 14.76
C THR A 254 10.11 12.20 14.18
N ASN A 255 9.99 12.96 13.09
CA ASN A 255 11.09 13.63 12.44
C ASN A 255 10.61 15.00 12.00
N ALA A 256 11.47 16.02 12.12
CA ALA A 256 11.11 17.39 11.83
C ALA A 256 10.74 17.61 10.35
N ASP A 257 11.41 16.91 9.43
CA ASP A 257 11.40 17.27 8.02
C ASP A 257 10.64 16.29 7.13
N VAL A 258 10.67 14.98 7.44
CA VAL A 258 10.14 13.93 6.56
C VAL A 258 9.20 12.93 7.23
N LEU A 259 8.16 12.50 6.49
CA LEU A 259 7.24 11.46 6.93
C LEU A 259 7.84 10.06 6.68
N GLN A 260 8.61 9.59 7.64
CA GLN A 260 9.32 8.32 7.58
C GLN A 260 8.36 7.11 7.48
N VAL A 261 8.75 6.09 6.73
CA VAL A 261 8.07 4.79 6.79
C VAL A 261 8.46 4.11 8.10
N GLY A 262 7.48 3.50 8.79
CA GLY A 262 7.71 2.87 10.09
C GLY A 262 8.61 1.63 10.02
N THR A 263 8.84 1.07 8.83
CA THR A 263 9.89 0.07 8.58
C THR A 263 10.82 0.59 7.50
N ARG A 264 12.11 0.60 7.77
CA ARG A 264 13.13 0.93 6.76
C ARG A 264 13.81 -0.34 6.30
N LYS A 265 14.16 -0.37 5.00
CA LYS A 265 15.04 -1.40 4.41
C LYS A 265 16.40 -0.83 4.03
N ASN A 266 16.52 0.50 3.96
CA ASN A 266 17.72 1.20 3.51
C ASN A 266 18.21 2.13 4.62
N LEU A 267 19.53 2.35 4.67
CA LEU A 267 20.17 3.29 5.58
C LEU A 267 19.67 4.73 5.35
N HIS A 268 19.47 5.11 4.09
CA HIS A 268 19.02 6.43 3.68
C HIS A 268 17.55 6.42 3.20
N TYR A 269 16.90 7.58 3.30
CA TYR A 269 15.56 7.79 2.78
C TYR A 269 15.53 7.66 1.26
N THR A 270 14.45 7.10 0.74
CA THR A 270 14.21 7.15 -0.71
C THR A 270 13.82 8.56 -1.10
N GLN A 271 14.10 8.96 -2.34
CA GLN A 271 13.64 10.22 -2.94
C GLN A 271 12.10 10.38 -2.94
N ASN A 272 11.36 9.28 -2.76
CA ASN A 272 9.89 9.27 -2.68
C ASN A 272 9.37 9.46 -1.25
N THR A 273 10.25 9.68 -0.28
CA THR A 273 9.85 9.98 1.10
C THR A 273 9.36 11.42 1.14
N LYS A 274 8.06 11.58 1.41
CA LYS A 274 7.42 12.90 1.47
C LYS A 274 7.98 13.73 2.63
N SER A 275 8.10 15.04 2.42
CA SER A 275 8.26 15.97 3.54
C SER A 275 7.00 15.99 4.41
N ILE A 276 7.09 16.53 5.63
CA ILE A 276 5.90 16.73 6.49
C ILE A 276 4.89 17.64 5.81
N GLU A 277 5.33 18.73 5.18
CA GLU A 277 4.49 19.66 4.41
C GLU A 277 3.79 18.95 3.24
N GLU A 278 4.51 18.14 2.45
CA GLU A 278 3.94 17.38 1.33
C GLU A 278 3.00 16.24 1.78
N ALA A 279 3.10 15.82 3.03
CA ALA A 279 2.23 14.82 3.62
C ALA A 279 0.98 15.44 4.26
N ALA A 280 1.08 16.69 4.74
CA ALA A 280 -0.03 17.49 5.23
C ALA A 280 -0.99 17.89 4.10
N ASP A 281 -0.47 18.07 2.88
CA ASP A 281 -1.27 18.24 1.66
C ASP A 281 -2.23 17.05 1.46
N THR A 282 -3.52 17.27 1.71
CA THR A 282 -4.58 16.28 1.56
C THR A 282 -5.13 16.19 0.15
N SER A 283 -4.77 17.14 -0.74
CA SER A 283 -5.36 17.25 -2.07
C SER A 283 -5.16 15.98 -2.89
N LEU A 284 -6.27 15.51 -3.44
CA LEU A 284 -6.28 14.33 -4.29
C LEU A 284 -5.82 14.70 -5.70
N SER A 285 -5.00 13.84 -6.33
CA SER A 285 -4.63 14.06 -7.73
C SER A 285 -5.87 13.99 -8.63
N VAL A 286 -5.95 14.86 -9.65
CA VAL A 286 -7.06 14.87 -10.64
C VAL A 286 -7.28 13.48 -11.26
N LYS A 287 -6.19 12.74 -11.52
CA LYS A 287 -6.28 11.37 -12.06
C LYS A 287 -7.00 10.42 -11.11
N HIS A 288 -6.61 10.40 -9.83
CA HIS A 288 -7.24 9.52 -8.84
C HIS A 288 -8.70 9.92 -8.60
N PHE A 289 -8.98 11.23 -8.55
CA PHE A 289 -10.34 11.74 -8.44
C PHE A 289 -11.24 11.26 -9.59
N LYS A 290 -10.79 11.44 -10.84
CA LYS A 290 -11.47 10.90 -12.03
C LYS A 290 -11.69 9.39 -11.93
N ASP A 291 -10.68 8.63 -11.52
CA ASP A 291 -10.81 7.17 -11.35
C ASP A 291 -11.95 6.79 -10.38
N GLN A 292 -12.09 7.50 -9.25
CA GLN A 292 -13.20 7.26 -8.30
C GLN A 292 -14.57 7.64 -8.90
N LEU A 293 -14.66 8.78 -9.61
CA LEU A 293 -15.89 9.16 -10.31
C LEU A 293 -16.28 8.16 -11.41
N TYR A 294 -15.29 7.58 -12.11
CA TYR A 294 -15.54 6.49 -13.06
C TYR A 294 -16.07 5.23 -12.38
N PHE A 295 -15.59 4.88 -11.17
CA PHE A 295 -16.13 3.77 -10.40
C PHE A 295 -17.56 4.05 -9.95
N MET A 296 -17.84 5.26 -9.52
CA MET A 296 -19.18 5.71 -9.15
C MET A 296 -20.14 5.68 -10.34
N LYS A 297 -19.73 6.18 -11.51
CA LYS A 297 -20.50 6.07 -12.75
C LYS A 297 -20.74 4.61 -13.15
N LEU A 298 -19.74 3.75 -13.02
CA LEU A 298 -19.89 2.32 -13.29
C LEU A 298 -20.84 1.64 -12.29
N PHE A 299 -20.87 2.09 -11.03
CA PHE A 299 -21.83 1.63 -10.03
C PHE A 299 -23.26 1.91 -10.48
N PHE A 300 -23.58 3.16 -10.81
CA PHE A 300 -24.94 3.54 -11.25
C PHE A 300 -25.34 2.97 -12.62
N ASN A 301 -24.37 2.74 -13.53
CA ASN A 301 -24.62 1.93 -14.74
C ASN A 301 -25.12 0.51 -14.42
N GLY A 302 -24.84 0.02 -13.21
CA GLY A 302 -25.38 -1.20 -12.63
C GLY A 302 -26.90 -1.27 -12.61
N HIS A 303 -27.62 -0.13 -12.60
CA HIS A 303 -29.08 -0.06 -12.70
C HIS A 303 -29.63 -0.86 -13.90
N SER A 304 -28.90 -0.92 -15.01
CA SER A 304 -29.29 -1.71 -16.19
C SER A 304 -29.41 -3.21 -15.94
N LYS A 305 -28.75 -3.73 -14.89
CA LYS A 305 -28.78 -5.14 -14.47
C LYS A 305 -29.51 -5.32 -13.14
N LEU A 306 -29.47 -4.31 -12.28
CA LEU A 306 -29.96 -4.33 -10.90
C LEU A 306 -30.90 -3.14 -10.63
N PRO A 307 -32.03 -3.02 -11.36
CA PRO A 307 -32.88 -1.83 -11.30
C PRO A 307 -33.56 -1.62 -9.94
N ASP A 308 -33.76 -2.69 -9.18
CA ASP A 308 -34.40 -2.67 -7.86
C ASP A 308 -33.40 -2.42 -6.71
N ASP A 309 -32.09 -2.54 -7.00
CA ASP A 309 -31.03 -2.46 -5.99
C ASP A 309 -30.15 -1.20 -6.16
N ILE A 310 -30.03 -0.67 -7.39
CA ILE A 310 -29.19 0.48 -7.75
C ILE A 310 -30.06 1.54 -8.46
N PRO A 311 -30.04 2.81 -8.05
CA PRO A 311 -30.82 3.86 -8.69
C PRO A 311 -30.23 4.28 -10.04
N LYS A 312 -31.07 4.85 -10.91
CA LYS A 312 -30.65 5.38 -12.20
C LYS A 312 -30.14 6.81 -12.03
N ILE A 313 -28.83 6.98 -12.05
CA ILE A 313 -28.16 8.28 -11.98
C ILE A 313 -27.18 8.40 -13.13
N ASP A 314 -27.15 9.54 -13.80
CA ASP A 314 -26.09 9.87 -14.76
C ASP A 314 -25.15 10.91 -14.14
N ILE A 315 -23.86 10.62 -14.22
CA ILE A 315 -22.81 11.46 -13.64
C ILE A 315 -22.03 12.10 -14.78
N ASP A 316 -22.00 13.44 -14.77
CA ASP A 316 -21.07 14.20 -15.59
C ASP A 316 -19.73 14.37 -14.86
N ILE A 317 -18.79 13.48 -15.21
CA ILE A 317 -17.46 13.45 -14.58
C ILE A 317 -16.68 14.75 -14.88
N GLU A 318 -16.82 15.32 -16.07
CA GLU A 318 -16.04 16.51 -16.44
C GLU A 318 -16.60 17.76 -15.77
N ALA A 319 -17.91 17.83 -15.57
CA ALA A 319 -18.53 18.89 -14.75
C ALA A 319 -18.02 18.85 -13.31
N LEU A 320 -18.07 17.69 -12.64
CA LEU A 320 -17.59 17.54 -11.26
C LEU A 320 -16.09 17.83 -11.13
N VAL A 321 -15.27 17.38 -12.08
CA VAL A 321 -13.83 17.68 -12.07
C VAL A 321 -13.57 19.18 -12.19
N LYS A 322 -14.35 19.89 -13.01
CA LYS A 322 -14.22 21.34 -13.17
C LYS A 322 -14.66 22.08 -11.91
N GLU A 323 -15.75 21.63 -11.29
CA GLU A 323 -16.30 22.21 -10.06
C GLU A 323 -15.31 22.13 -8.91
N TYR A 324 -14.74 20.95 -8.65
CA TYR A 324 -13.81 20.75 -7.54
C TYR A 324 -12.34 21.00 -7.89
N ALA A 325 -12.05 21.59 -9.05
CA ALA A 325 -10.67 21.76 -9.55
C ALA A 325 -9.74 22.48 -8.57
N THR A 326 -10.26 23.39 -7.75
CA THR A 326 -9.49 24.15 -6.75
C THR A 326 -8.95 23.29 -5.61
N ASN A 327 -9.61 22.16 -5.31
CA ASN A 327 -9.23 21.25 -4.22
C ASN A 327 -8.29 20.14 -4.72
N LEU A 328 -8.15 20.01 -6.05
CA LEU A 328 -7.43 18.91 -6.68
C LEU A 328 -5.99 19.28 -7.02
N LYS A 329 -5.10 18.32 -6.84
CA LYS A 329 -3.70 18.45 -7.19
C LYS A 329 -3.49 18.17 -8.68
N ASN A 330 -2.88 19.14 -9.37
CA ASN A 330 -2.43 18.96 -10.74
C ASN A 330 -1.37 17.83 -10.84
N PRO A 331 -1.28 17.15 -11.99
CA PRO A 331 -0.25 16.13 -12.20
C PRO A 331 1.14 16.72 -11.95
N GLY A 332 1.87 16.16 -10.98
CA GLY A 332 3.27 16.50 -10.74
C GLY A 332 4.19 15.67 -11.63
N HIS A 333 5.29 16.27 -12.09
CA HIS A 333 6.38 15.53 -12.70
C HIS A 333 7.27 14.91 -11.62
N THR A 334 7.93 13.80 -11.94
CA THR A 334 8.99 13.26 -11.08
C THR A 334 10.08 14.32 -10.91
N ASN A 335 10.44 14.65 -9.67
CA ASN A 335 11.53 15.58 -9.39
C ASN A 335 12.81 15.07 -10.06
N LEU A 336 13.34 15.84 -11.00
CA LEU A 336 14.63 15.54 -11.62
C LEU A 336 15.73 15.79 -10.61
N ILE A 337 16.80 15.00 -10.67
CA ILE A 337 18.00 15.21 -9.87
C ILE A 337 18.59 16.58 -10.28
N PRO A 338 18.85 17.51 -9.34
CA PRO A 338 19.52 18.76 -9.64
C PRO A 338 20.81 18.52 -10.42
N LEU A 339 21.07 19.33 -11.45
CA LEU A 339 22.20 19.11 -12.37
C LEU A 339 23.53 19.00 -11.63
N THR A 340 23.73 19.81 -10.59
CA THR A 340 24.92 19.77 -9.74
C THR A 340 25.10 18.40 -9.09
N ILE A 341 24.06 17.89 -8.41
CA ILE A 341 24.06 16.56 -7.79
C ILE A 341 24.27 15.47 -8.84
N GLY A 342 23.64 15.61 -10.02
CA GLY A 342 23.79 14.68 -11.13
C GLY A 342 25.23 14.63 -11.65
N LEU A 343 25.87 15.79 -11.82
CA LEU A 343 27.26 15.89 -12.27
C LEU A 343 28.23 15.37 -11.21
N ASP A 344 27.99 15.66 -9.93
CA ASP A 344 28.80 15.12 -8.83
C ASP A 344 28.70 13.59 -8.76
N ALA A 345 27.49 13.04 -8.90
CA ALA A 345 27.29 11.59 -8.96
C ALA A 345 27.96 10.96 -10.19
N LEU A 346 27.94 11.64 -11.34
CA LEU A 346 28.66 11.19 -12.54
C LEU A 346 30.18 11.24 -12.36
N ASN A 347 30.71 12.28 -11.74
CA ASN A 347 32.13 12.41 -11.42
C ASN A 347 32.58 11.30 -10.47
N GLU A 348 31.82 11.04 -9.41
CA GLU A 348 32.09 9.93 -8.50
C GLU A 348 31.98 8.58 -9.22
N ALA A 349 30.95 8.36 -10.04
CA ALA A 349 30.84 7.13 -10.83
C ALA A 349 32.03 6.93 -11.79
N ALA A 350 32.48 8.00 -12.45
CA ALA A 350 33.67 7.98 -13.29
C ALA A 350 34.92 7.66 -12.48
N LYS A 351 35.06 8.22 -11.28
CA LYS A 351 36.16 7.91 -10.34
C LYS A 351 36.16 6.45 -9.90
N TRP A 352 34.98 5.88 -9.61
CA TRP A 352 34.83 4.45 -9.31
C TRP A 352 35.35 3.56 -10.43
N VAL A 353 35.08 3.91 -11.68
CA VAL A 353 35.54 3.13 -12.84
C VAL A 353 37.02 3.34 -13.11
N THR A 354 37.47 4.60 -13.14
CA THR A 354 38.80 4.97 -13.64
C THR A 354 39.91 4.86 -12.58
N VAL A 355 39.61 5.20 -11.33
CA VAL A 355 40.58 5.24 -10.22
C VAL A 355 40.53 3.95 -9.40
N TYR A 356 39.32 3.49 -9.04
CA TYR A 356 39.15 2.34 -8.14
C TYR A 356 38.96 1.01 -8.88
N GLY A 357 38.48 1.03 -10.12
CA GLY A 357 37.96 -0.15 -10.81
C GLY A 357 38.93 -1.32 -10.87
N GLU A 358 40.16 -1.08 -11.30
CA GLU A 358 41.19 -2.12 -11.41
C GLU A 358 41.55 -2.73 -10.04
N ALA A 359 41.77 -1.89 -9.03
CA ALA A 359 42.09 -2.31 -7.67
C ALA A 359 40.93 -3.11 -7.03
N VAL A 360 39.69 -2.67 -7.24
CA VAL A 360 38.48 -3.35 -6.75
C VAL A 360 38.34 -4.73 -7.41
N VAL A 361 38.46 -4.82 -8.73
CA VAL A 361 38.32 -6.09 -9.45
C VAL A 361 39.42 -7.08 -9.04
N ASN A 362 40.68 -6.63 -9.04
CA ASN A 362 41.82 -7.48 -8.70
C ASN A 362 41.75 -7.98 -7.25
N SER A 363 41.41 -7.08 -6.30
CA SER A 363 41.24 -7.46 -4.89
C SER A 363 40.08 -8.46 -4.70
N LEU A 364 38.96 -8.26 -5.39
CA LEU A 364 37.82 -9.18 -5.32
C LEU A 364 38.15 -10.56 -5.86
N ILE A 365 38.83 -10.65 -7.01
CA ILE A 365 39.27 -11.94 -7.57
C ILE A 365 40.16 -12.67 -6.56
N PHE A 366 41.18 -11.99 -6.03
CA PHE A 366 42.08 -12.55 -5.03
C PHE A 366 41.34 -13.04 -3.78
N TYR A 367 40.47 -12.21 -3.19
CA TYR A 367 39.77 -12.57 -1.97
C TYR A 367 38.74 -13.67 -2.19
N ILE A 368 38.06 -13.73 -3.34
CA ILE A 368 37.11 -14.82 -3.63
C ILE A 368 37.83 -16.17 -3.66
N GLU A 369 38.96 -16.25 -4.35
CA GLU A 369 39.76 -17.48 -4.43
C GLU A 369 40.26 -17.90 -3.04
N LYS A 370 40.89 -16.97 -2.31
CA LYS A 370 41.43 -17.27 -0.98
C LYS A 370 40.35 -17.56 0.05
N PHE A 371 39.18 -16.93 -0.05
CA PHE A 371 38.07 -17.21 0.85
C PHE A 371 37.45 -18.59 0.60
N ARG A 372 37.43 -19.07 -0.65
CA ARG A 372 37.03 -20.45 -0.96
C ARG A 372 37.99 -21.45 -0.34
N GLU A 373 39.31 -21.24 -0.49
CA GLU A 373 40.33 -22.07 0.16
C GLU A 373 40.15 -22.08 1.69
N ILE A 374 39.85 -20.93 2.30
CA ILE A 374 39.57 -20.85 3.74
C ILE A 374 38.29 -21.60 4.12
N ASP A 375 37.24 -21.51 3.31
CA ASP A 375 35.97 -22.17 3.59
C ASP A 375 36.07 -23.69 3.50
N GLU A 376 36.91 -24.20 2.60
CA GLU A 376 37.19 -25.64 2.43
C GLU A 376 38.09 -26.20 3.54
N ASN A 377 39.07 -25.42 4.02
CA ASN A 377 40.10 -25.91 4.94
C ASN A 377 39.82 -25.62 6.43
N TYR A 378 38.83 -24.79 6.75
CA TYR A 378 38.52 -24.41 8.14
C TYR A 378 37.06 -24.59 8.51
N SER A 379 36.81 -24.94 9.78
CA SER A 379 35.46 -25.02 10.35
C SER A 379 34.76 -23.66 10.32
N LEU A 380 33.42 -23.67 10.21
CA LEU A 380 32.57 -22.46 10.20
C LEU A 380 32.90 -21.46 11.33
N SER A 381 33.26 -21.95 12.51
CA SER A 381 33.65 -21.13 13.67
C SER A 381 34.97 -20.35 13.50
N LYS A 382 35.86 -20.78 12.59
CA LYS A 382 37.19 -20.20 12.36
C LYS A 382 37.30 -19.40 11.06
N GLN A 383 36.41 -19.63 10.09
CA GLN A 383 36.42 -18.96 8.78
C GLN A 383 36.46 -17.42 8.89
N SER A 384 35.59 -16.81 9.71
CA SER A 384 35.53 -15.34 9.88
C SER A 384 36.86 -14.74 10.38
N VAL A 385 37.54 -15.43 11.31
CA VAL A 385 38.84 -14.99 11.85
C VAL A 385 39.91 -15.07 10.77
N LYS A 386 39.98 -16.20 10.05
CA LYS A 386 40.96 -16.40 8.97
C LYS A 386 40.78 -15.45 7.80
N LYS A 387 39.54 -15.15 7.41
CA LYS A 387 39.25 -14.15 6.37
C LYS A 387 39.67 -12.74 6.81
N GLN A 388 39.47 -12.38 8.07
CA GLN A 388 39.90 -11.08 8.61
C GLN A 388 41.43 -10.98 8.71
N GLU A 389 42.12 -12.03 9.19
CA GLU A 389 43.60 -12.07 9.24
C GLU A 389 44.19 -11.85 7.84
N LEU A 390 43.70 -12.61 6.85
CA LEU A 390 44.11 -12.46 5.45
C LEU A 390 43.87 -11.03 4.92
N PHE A 391 42.71 -10.44 5.26
CA PHE A 391 42.39 -9.07 4.86
C PHE A 391 43.38 -8.05 5.45
N GLU A 392 43.69 -8.14 6.74
CA GLU A 392 44.67 -7.24 7.37
C GLU A 392 46.07 -7.40 6.76
N GLU A 393 46.46 -8.64 6.45
CA GLU A 393 47.75 -8.94 5.83
C GLU A 393 47.86 -8.44 4.39
N THR A 394 46.76 -8.36 3.64
CA THR A 394 46.82 -8.13 2.18
C THR A 394 46.15 -6.83 1.71
N LYS A 395 45.41 -6.12 2.56
CA LYS A 395 44.71 -4.87 2.17
C LYS A 395 45.65 -3.78 1.61
N HIS A 396 46.89 -3.74 2.08
CA HIS A 396 47.90 -2.77 1.64
C HIS A 396 48.42 -3.02 0.21
N LEU A 397 48.13 -4.19 -0.38
CA LEU A 397 48.54 -4.55 -1.73
C LEU A 397 47.67 -3.88 -2.81
N TRP A 398 46.49 -3.40 -2.45
CA TRP A 398 45.51 -2.87 -3.40
C TRP A 398 45.62 -1.34 -3.47
N MET A 399 46.37 -0.85 -4.46
CA MET A 399 46.53 0.59 -4.71
C MET A 399 45.59 1.06 -5.82
N THR A 400 45.02 2.25 -5.66
CA THR A 400 44.22 2.90 -6.70
C THR A 400 45.11 3.39 -7.83
N LYS A 401 44.54 3.56 -9.02
CA LYS A 401 45.26 4.08 -10.18
C LYS A 401 45.59 5.56 -10.00
N ASP A 402 46.79 5.97 -10.40
CA ASP A 402 47.20 7.37 -10.45
C ASP A 402 46.58 8.06 -11.66
N ILE A 403 45.90 9.18 -11.43
CA ILE A 403 45.27 10.02 -12.45
C ILE A 403 45.53 11.49 -12.09
N GLU A 404 45.64 12.36 -13.09
CA GLU A 404 45.86 13.80 -12.89
C GLU A 404 44.90 14.39 -11.83
N GLY A 405 45.47 14.93 -10.76
CA GLY A 405 44.73 15.50 -9.61
C GLY A 405 44.26 14.50 -8.55
N LEU A 406 44.49 13.19 -8.74
CA LEU A 406 44.11 12.12 -7.82
C LEU A 406 45.26 11.09 -7.69
N PRO A 407 46.21 11.31 -6.75
CA PRO A 407 47.35 10.42 -6.58
C PRO A 407 46.91 9.02 -6.14
N ALA A 408 47.69 8.02 -6.55
CA ALA A 408 47.50 6.64 -6.09
C ALA A 408 47.55 6.56 -4.56
N GLN A 409 46.57 5.90 -3.98
CA GLN A 409 46.47 5.66 -2.54
C GLN A 409 45.95 4.24 -2.29
N ARG A 410 46.00 3.78 -1.05
CA ARG A 410 45.48 2.45 -0.72
C ARG A 410 43.96 2.42 -0.84
N LEU A 411 43.44 1.35 -1.43
CA LEU A 411 42.01 1.19 -1.68
C LEU A 411 41.18 1.16 -0.39
N ASP A 412 41.73 0.56 0.68
CA ASP A 412 41.05 0.50 1.97
C ASP A 412 40.94 1.88 2.64
N GLU A 413 41.95 2.74 2.45
CA GLU A 413 41.94 4.12 2.93
C GLU A 413 41.00 4.98 2.08
N ALA A 414 41.07 4.87 0.74
CA ALA A 414 40.26 5.63 -0.20
C ALA A 414 38.74 5.40 -0.02
N LEU A 415 38.35 4.17 0.30
CA LEU A 415 36.94 3.77 0.48
C LEU A 415 36.52 3.68 1.95
N ASN A 416 37.40 4.08 2.89
CA ASN A 416 37.16 4.01 4.34
C ASN A 416 36.75 2.60 4.82
N ILE A 417 37.40 1.57 4.28
CA ILE A 417 37.16 0.16 4.62
C ILE A 417 37.98 -0.19 5.86
N THR A 418 37.36 -0.08 7.03
CA THR A 418 38.06 -0.34 8.30
C THR A 418 38.06 -1.82 8.70
N LYS A 419 37.12 -2.64 8.22
CA LYS A 419 36.99 -4.09 8.52
C LYS A 419 36.27 -4.85 7.40
N LEU A 420 36.54 -6.14 7.25
CA LEU A 420 35.90 -7.02 6.26
C LEU A 420 34.44 -7.35 6.62
N GLN A 421 34.08 -7.36 7.91
CA GLN A 421 32.72 -7.64 8.40
C GLN A 421 32.14 -6.48 9.20
N THR A 422 30.96 -6.00 8.79
CA THR A 422 30.17 -4.97 9.50
C THR A 422 29.43 -5.49 10.73
N LYS A 423 29.30 -6.82 10.91
CA LYS A 423 28.66 -7.38 12.10
C LYS A 423 29.65 -7.36 13.28
N LYS A 424 29.43 -6.42 14.23
CA LYS A 424 30.02 -6.51 15.57
C LYS A 424 29.83 -7.94 16.10
N LYS A 425 30.92 -8.59 16.56
CA LYS A 425 30.84 -9.83 17.34
C LYS A 425 29.76 -9.63 18.41
N LYS A 426 28.70 -10.45 18.39
CA LYS A 426 27.80 -10.56 19.55
C LYS A 426 28.69 -10.97 20.72
N LYS A 427 28.90 -10.07 21.68
CA LYS A 427 29.33 -10.47 23.02
C LYS A 427 28.15 -11.24 23.59
N PHE A 428 28.14 -12.56 23.43
CA PHE A 428 27.29 -13.38 24.27
C PHE A 428 27.73 -13.15 25.72
N PRO A 429 26.80 -12.94 26.67
CA PRO A 429 27.16 -12.89 28.07
C PRO A 429 27.90 -14.19 28.43
N ASN A 430 29.12 -14.07 28.96
CA ASN A 430 29.79 -15.17 29.63
C ASN A 430 28.97 -15.47 30.89
N TRP A 431 28.04 -16.42 30.80
CA TRP A 431 27.24 -16.94 31.92
C TRP A 431 28.09 -17.65 33.00
N ARG A 432 29.41 -17.69 32.83
CA ARG A 432 30.36 -18.31 33.77
C ARG A 432 30.96 -17.37 34.81
N ASN A 433 30.60 -16.08 34.82
CA ASN A 433 31.02 -15.15 35.88
C ASN A 433 29.87 -14.75 36.83
N ALA A 434 28.86 -15.60 36.97
CA ALA A 434 27.88 -15.51 38.04
C ALA A 434 27.85 -16.86 38.79
N LEU A 435 28.90 -17.10 39.58
CA LEU A 435 28.85 -17.90 40.79
C LEU A 435 29.44 -17.05 41.91
#